data_AF-A0A6G2DNI9-F1
#
_entry.id   AF-A0A6G2DNI9-F1
#
_cell.length_a   1.000
_cell.length_b   1.000
_cell.length_c   1.000
_cell.angle_alpha   90.00
_cell.angle_beta   90.00
_cell.angle_gamma   90.00
#
_symmetry.space_group_name_H-M   'P 1'
#
loop_
_entity.id
_entity.type
_entity.pdbx_description
1 polymer ?
#
loop_
_entity_poly.entity_id
_entity_poly.type
_entity_poly.pdbx_seq_one_letter_code
_entity_poly.pdbx_strand_id
1 'polypeptide(L)'
;MDNKKLKVKDLVSIGVFGVIYFAFMFGVGMMGLIPILFLIYPTVLAIVAGTVVMLFMAKVQKPWALFIFGMISPLVMFAAGHTYVVVVLSLIVMIIAELIRKIGNYNSFKYNMLS
;
A
#
# COMPACT_ATOMS: atom_id res chain seq x y z
N MET A 1 -7.96 26.82 7.23
CA MET A 1 -6.91 25.94 6.65
C MET A 1 -7.15 24.50 7.13
N ASP A 2 -8.34 23.91 6.87
CA ASP A 2 -8.86 22.81 7.72
C ASP A 2 -9.43 21.58 6.96
N ASN A 3 -8.80 21.14 5.87
CA ASN A 3 -9.26 19.94 5.14
C ASN A 3 -8.22 18.80 5.00
N LYS A 4 -7.12 18.85 5.77
CA LYS A 4 -6.07 17.81 5.73
C LYS A 4 -6.29 16.64 6.70
N LYS A 5 -7.33 16.64 7.54
CA LYS A 5 -7.62 15.53 8.46
C LYS A 5 -8.38 14.39 7.74
N LEU A 6 -8.03 13.15 8.07
CA LEU A 6 -8.78 11.96 7.66
C LEU A 6 -10.19 12.02 8.27
N LYS A 7 -11.20 11.85 7.42
CA LYS A 7 -12.59 11.72 7.84
C LYS A 7 -12.97 10.23 7.86
N VAL A 8 -14.04 9.88 8.56
CA VAL A 8 -14.54 8.49 8.61
C VAL A 8 -14.72 7.90 7.21
N LYS A 9 -15.27 8.65 6.26
CA LYS A 9 -15.41 8.22 4.86
C LYS A 9 -14.08 7.86 4.17
N ASP A 10 -12.99 8.52 4.56
CA ASP A 10 -11.67 8.26 3.99
C ASP A 10 -11.09 6.97 4.59
N LEU A 11 -11.33 6.72 5.88
CA LEU A 11 -10.97 5.44 6.54
C LEU A 11 -11.76 4.27 5.94
N VAL A 12 -13.05 4.45 5.66
CA VAL A 12 -13.86 3.45 4.95
C VAL A 12 -13.28 3.18 3.56
N SER A 13 -12.87 4.22 2.84
CA SER A 13 -12.23 4.06 1.53
C SER A 13 -10.90 3.30 1.63
N ILE A 14 -10.07 3.60 2.64
CA ILE A 14 -8.83 2.84 2.93
C ILE A 14 -9.14 1.36 3.13
N GLY A 15 -10.17 1.04 3.93
CA GLY A 15 -10.59 -0.35 4.15
C GLY A 15 -11.03 -1.05 2.88
N VAL A 16 -11.89 -0.43 2.07
CA VAL A 16 -12.39 -1.00 0.81
C VAL A 16 -11.23 -1.27 -0.17
N PHE A 17 -10.38 -0.26 -0.40
CA PHE A 17 -9.21 -0.45 -1.25
C PHE A 17 -8.22 -1.46 -0.66
N GLY A 18 -8.09 -1.51 0.66
CA GLY A 18 -7.25 -2.49 1.36
C GLY A 18 -7.69 -3.93 1.11
N VAL A 19 -8.99 -4.20 1.16
CA VAL A 19 -9.55 -5.53 0.84
C VAL A 19 -9.30 -5.88 -0.62
N ILE A 20 -9.51 -4.95 -1.55
CA ILE A 20 -9.24 -5.16 -2.98
C ILE A 20 -7.75 -5.46 -3.20
N TYR A 21 -6.86 -4.64 -2.62
CA TYR A 21 -5.43 -4.84 -2.68
C TYR A 21 -5.02 -6.22 -2.15
N PHE A 22 -5.56 -6.62 -0.99
CA PHE A 22 -5.26 -7.91 -0.38
C PHE A 22 -5.75 -9.07 -1.25
N ALA A 23 -6.93 -8.97 -1.88
CA ALA A 23 -7.43 -10.00 -2.79
C ALA A 23 -6.51 -10.19 -4.01
N PHE A 24 -6.05 -9.10 -4.64
CA PHE A 24 -5.07 -9.18 -5.74
C PHE A 24 -3.73 -9.74 -5.25
N MET A 25 -3.26 -9.29 -4.10
CA MET A 25 -2.02 -9.78 -3.50
C MET A 25 -2.08 -11.28 -3.24
N PHE A 26 -3.20 -11.78 -2.70
CA PHE A 26 -3.39 -13.20 -2.45
C PHE A 26 -3.47 -13.99 -3.76
N GLY A 27 -4.24 -13.51 -4.74
CA GLY A 27 -4.37 -14.16 -6.06
C GLY A 27 -3.04 -14.27 -6.80
N VAL A 28 -2.26 -13.19 -6.88
CA VAL A 28 -0.90 -13.21 -7.46
C VAL A 28 0.06 -13.99 -6.57
N GLY A 29 -0.15 -13.97 -5.25
CA GLY A 29 0.62 -14.69 -4.24
C GLY A 29 0.62 -16.20 -4.42
N MET A 30 -0.42 -16.77 -5.02
CA MET A 30 -0.48 -18.19 -5.35
C MET A 30 0.63 -18.62 -6.33
N MET A 31 1.21 -17.69 -7.11
CA MET A 31 2.38 -17.98 -7.94
C MET A 31 3.59 -18.44 -7.11
N GLY A 32 3.68 -18.01 -5.84
CA GLY A 32 4.74 -18.41 -4.92
C GLY A 32 4.73 -19.91 -4.55
N LEU A 33 3.65 -20.65 -4.87
CA LEU A 33 3.61 -22.10 -4.73
C LEU A 33 4.55 -22.82 -5.72
N ILE A 34 4.85 -22.19 -6.85
CA ILE A 34 5.78 -22.70 -7.86
C ILE A 34 7.14 -22.01 -7.61
N PRO A 35 8.19 -22.72 -7.16
CA PRO A 35 9.43 -22.10 -6.71
C PRO A 35 10.09 -21.18 -7.75
N ILE A 36 10.01 -21.51 -9.04
CA ILE A 36 10.62 -20.69 -10.09
C ILE A 36 9.86 -19.38 -10.34
N LEU A 37 8.54 -19.38 -10.12
CA LEU A 37 7.71 -18.19 -10.27
C LEU A 37 7.86 -17.22 -9.09
N PHE A 38 8.39 -17.68 -7.95
CA PHE A 38 8.69 -16.83 -6.80
C PHE A 38 9.65 -15.67 -7.16
N LEU A 39 10.56 -15.87 -8.11
CA LEU A 39 11.48 -14.85 -8.60
C LEU A 39 10.77 -13.73 -9.38
N ILE A 40 9.66 -14.05 -10.05
CA ILE A 40 8.91 -13.13 -10.94
C ILE A 40 7.69 -12.54 -10.22
N TYR A 41 7.16 -13.25 -9.23
CA TYR A 41 6.05 -12.86 -8.37
C TYR A 41 6.09 -11.38 -7.91
N PRO A 42 7.18 -10.85 -7.33
CA PRO A 42 7.18 -9.46 -6.85
C PRO A 42 6.97 -8.45 -7.98
N THR A 43 7.46 -8.73 -9.19
CA THR A 43 7.25 -7.88 -10.37
C THR A 43 5.79 -7.87 -10.80
N VAL A 44 5.17 -9.05 -10.88
CA VAL A 44 3.74 -9.16 -11.24
C VAL A 44 2.86 -8.49 -10.19
N LEU A 45 3.18 -8.71 -8.91
CA LEU A 45 2.49 -8.06 -7.80
C LEU A 45 2.62 -6.54 -7.89
N ALA A 46 3.82 -6.01 -8.16
CA ALA A 46 4.04 -4.57 -8.26
C ALA A 46 3.20 -3.93 -9.37
N ILE A 47 3.05 -4.58 -10.53
CA ILE A 47 2.23 -4.06 -11.65
C ILE A 47 0.75 -4.04 -11.28
N VAL A 48 0.24 -5.17 -10.79
CA VAL A 48 -1.20 -5.31 -10.48
C VAL A 48 -1.57 -4.47 -9.26
N ALA A 49 -0.87 -4.67 -8.16
CA ALA A 49 -1.16 -4.02 -6.89
C ALA A 49 -0.79 -2.53 -6.93
N GLY A 50 0.28 -2.16 -7.63
CA GLY A 50 0.66 -0.76 -7.84
C GLY A 50 -0.43 0.04 -8.55
N THR A 51 -1.13 -0.57 -9.52
CA THR A 51 -2.30 0.07 -10.17
C THR A 51 -3.41 0.36 -9.17
N VAL A 52 -3.71 -0.57 -8.25
CA VAL A 52 -4.70 -0.39 -7.18
C VAL A 52 -4.27 0.73 -6.23
N VAL A 53 -2.99 0.74 -5.83
CA VAL A 53 -2.45 1.79 -4.95
C VAL A 53 -2.57 3.17 -5.62
N MET A 54 -2.27 3.30 -6.91
CA MET A 54 -2.39 4.58 -7.63
C MET A 54 -3.83 5.07 -7.70
N LEU A 55 -4.79 4.17 -7.94
CA LEU A 55 -6.22 4.51 -7.89
C LEU A 55 -6.64 4.98 -6.48
N PHE A 56 -6.15 4.31 -5.44
CA PHE A 56 -6.38 4.72 -4.06
C PHE A 56 -5.78 6.12 -3.78
N MET A 57 -4.54 6.38 -4.20
CA MET A 57 -3.88 7.67 -4.00
C MET A 57 -4.59 8.81 -4.73
N ALA A 58 -5.15 8.55 -5.91
CA ALA A 58 -5.97 9.52 -6.64
C ALA A 58 -7.31 9.80 -5.94
N LYS A 59 -7.88 8.79 -5.26
CA LYS A 59 -9.14 8.94 -4.52
C LYS A 59 -8.95 9.62 -3.17
N VAL A 60 -7.86 9.31 -2.46
CA VAL A 60 -7.56 9.81 -1.11
C VAL A 60 -6.24 10.57 -1.11
N GLN A 61 -6.34 11.86 -1.38
CA GLN A 61 -5.20 12.80 -1.44
C GLN A 61 -4.95 13.47 -0.08
N LYS A 62 -4.91 12.67 0.99
CA LYS A 62 -4.77 13.15 2.37
C LYS A 62 -3.54 12.56 3.05
N PRO A 63 -2.92 13.30 3.98
CA PRO A 63 -1.80 12.78 4.78
C PRO A 63 -2.23 11.56 5.59
N TRP A 64 -1.29 10.66 5.81
CA TRP A 64 -1.39 9.39 6.52
C TRP A 64 -2.30 8.33 5.89
N ALA A 65 -3.00 8.67 4.80
CA ALA A 65 -3.89 7.74 4.13
C ALA A 65 -3.13 6.54 3.55
N LEU A 66 -1.98 6.79 2.90
CA LEU A 66 -1.13 5.73 2.35
C LEU A 66 -0.47 4.91 3.43
N PHE A 67 0.04 5.57 4.47
CA PHE A 67 0.66 4.87 5.58
C PHE A 67 -0.29 3.85 6.22
N ILE A 68 -1.54 4.25 6.52
CA ILE A 68 -2.54 3.34 7.09
C ILE A 68 -2.87 2.23 6.09
N PHE A 69 -3.15 2.57 4.84
CA PHE A 69 -3.45 1.60 3.78
C PHE A 69 -2.32 0.55 3.62
N GLY A 70 -1.08 1.02 3.52
CA GLY A 70 0.09 0.21 3.25
C GLY A 70 0.55 -0.64 4.44
N MET A 71 0.19 -0.26 5.67
CA MET A 71 0.48 -1.06 6.88
C MET A 71 -0.51 -2.20 7.12
N ILE A 72 -1.71 -2.17 6.52
CA ILE A 72 -2.71 -3.23 6.71
C ILE A 72 -2.15 -4.59 6.26
N SER A 73 -1.60 -4.68 5.05
CA SER A 73 -1.10 -5.95 4.50
C SER A 73 0.06 -6.57 5.30
N PRO A 74 1.16 -5.84 5.60
CA PRO A 74 2.26 -6.35 6.42
C PRO A 74 1.84 -6.86 7.79
N LEU A 75 0.87 -6.20 8.44
CA LEU A 75 0.33 -6.63 9.73
C LEU A 75 -0.45 -7.94 9.60
N VAL A 76 -1.27 -8.08 8.54
CA VAL A 76 -1.98 -9.33 8.24
C VAL A 76 -1.00 -10.46 7.92
N MET A 77 0.06 -10.18 7.15
CA MET A 77 1.09 -11.17 6.82
C MET A 77 1.82 -11.65 8.08
N PHE A 78 2.18 -10.74 8.98
CA PHE A 78 2.81 -11.08 10.25
C PHE A 78 1.89 -11.95 11.11
N ALA A 79 0.61 -11.58 11.22
CA ALA A 79 -0.39 -12.40 11.91
C ALA A 79 -0.57 -13.79 11.27
N ALA A 80 -0.38 -13.90 9.95
CA ALA A 80 -0.39 -15.17 9.21
C ALA A 80 0.91 -16.00 9.36
N GLY A 81 1.85 -15.58 10.20
CA GLY A 81 3.07 -16.33 10.52
C GLY A 81 4.34 -15.87 9.80
N HIS A 82 4.32 -14.74 9.09
CA HIS A 82 5.55 -14.18 8.51
C HIS A 82 6.46 -13.61 9.60
N THR A 83 7.75 -13.45 9.28
CA THR A 83 8.73 -12.88 10.21
C THR A 83 8.45 -11.41 10.51
N TYR A 84 8.86 -10.94 11.69
CA TYR A 84 8.72 -9.54 12.10
C TYR A 84 9.42 -8.56 11.14
N VAL A 85 10.38 -9.05 10.36
CA VAL A 85 11.11 -8.30 9.33
C VAL A 85 10.16 -7.63 8.35
N VAL A 86 9.04 -8.30 7.99
CA VAL A 86 8.04 -7.75 7.07
C VAL A 86 7.44 -6.45 7.62
N VAL A 87 7.10 -6.43 8.91
CA VAL A 87 6.50 -5.27 9.58
C VAL A 87 7.50 -4.14 9.76
N VAL A 88 8.74 -4.46 10.17
CA VAL A 88 9.78 -3.45 10.40
C VAL A 88 10.17 -2.78 9.08
N LEU A 89 10.39 -3.57 8.03
CA LEU A 89 10.75 -3.03 6.73
C LEU A 89 9.60 -2.22 6.12
N SER A 90 8.36 -2.71 6.21
CA SER A 90 7.21 -1.96 5.70
C SER A 90 7.03 -0.64 6.44
N LEU A 91 7.25 -0.61 7.76
CA LEU A 91 7.17 0.61 8.54
C LEU A 91 8.16 1.67 8.04
N ILE A 92 9.41 1.29 7.81
CA ILE A 92 10.45 2.20 7.30
C ILE A 92 10.09 2.72 5.90
N VAL A 93 9.71 1.82 4.99
CA VAL A 93 9.36 2.18 3.61
C VAL A 93 8.12 3.08 3.57
N MET A 94 7.09 2.79 4.36
CA MET A 94 5.87 3.58 4.41
C MET A 94 6.09 4.98 5.00
N ILE A 95 7.00 5.12 5.96
CA ILE A 95 7.40 6.45 6.46
C ILE A 95 8.08 7.25 5.34
N ILE A 96 8.99 6.63 4.58
CA ILE A 96 9.66 7.28 3.44
C ILE A 96 8.64 7.70 2.38
N ALA A 97 7.72 6.81 2.02
CA ALA A 97 6.65 7.08 1.06
C ALA A 97 5.79 8.27 1.49
N GLU A 98 5.40 8.33 2.76
CA GLU A 98 4.62 9.43 3.33
C GLU A 98 5.39 10.77 3.28
N LEU A 99 6.70 10.76 3.54
CA LEU A 99 7.56 11.94 3.41
C LEU A 99 7.64 12.43 1.95
N ILE A 100 7.78 11.52 0.98
CA ILE A 100 7.78 11.87 -0.46
C ILE A 100 6.44 12.51 -0.86
N ARG A 101 5.31 11.93 -0.42
CA ARG A 101 3.98 12.51 -0.70
C ARG A 101 3.77 13.86 -0.03
N LYS A 102 4.36 14.07 1.15
CA LYS A 102 4.33 15.37 1.83
C LYS A 102 5.03 16.46 1.00
N ILE A 103 6.16 16.15 0.37
CA ILE A 103 6.88 17.08 -0.54
C ILE A 103 6.01 17.42 -1.75
N GLY A 104 5.31 16.44 -2.32
CA GLY A 104 4.36 16.63 -3.41
C GLY A 104 3.01 17.25 -3.04
N ASN A 105 2.83 17.67 -1.78
CA ASN A 105 1.58 18.19 -1.21
C ASN A 105 0.36 17.29 -1.48
N TYR A 106 0.58 15.97 -1.55
CA TYR A 106 -0.40 14.89 -1.75
C TYR A 106 -1.20 14.89 -3.07
N ASN A 107 -1.05 15.93 -3.90
CA ASN A 107 -1.80 16.12 -5.15
C ASN A 107 -0.95 15.90 -6.40
N SER A 108 0.38 15.85 -6.28
CA SER A 108 1.25 15.72 -7.45
C SER A 108 1.43 14.26 -7.88
N PHE A 109 1.09 13.97 -9.13
CA PHE A 109 1.23 12.64 -9.73
C PHE A 109 2.68 12.14 -9.69
N LYS A 110 3.67 13.01 -9.96
CA LYS A 110 5.09 12.62 -10.00
C LYS A 110 5.59 12.11 -8.65
N TYR A 111 5.18 12.75 -7.56
CA TYR A 111 5.58 12.34 -6.21
C TYR A 111 4.76 11.14 -5.71
N ASN A 112 3.49 11.03 -6.08
CA ASN A 112 2.67 9.85 -5.77
C ASN A 112 3.14 8.59 -6.53
N MET A 113 3.69 8.75 -7.74
CA MET A 113 4.27 7.63 -8.51
C MET A 113 5.62 7.16 -7.94
N LEU A 114 6.36 8.06 -7.27
CA LEU A 114 7.67 7.75 -6.69
C LEU A 114 7.57 7.17 -5.27
N SER A 115 6.51 7.51 -4.54
CA SER A 115 6.25 7.06 -3.16
C SER A 115 5.71 5.64 -3.10
#